data_AF-A0A8C3DKD0-F1
#
_entry.id   AF-A0A8C3DKD0-F1
#
_cell.length_a   1.000
_cell.length_b   1.000
_cell.length_c   1.000
_cell.angle_alpha   90.00
_cell.angle_beta   90.00
_cell.angle_gamma   90.00
#
_symmetry.space_group_name_H-M   'P 1'
#
loop_
_entity.id
_entity.type
_entity.pdbx_description
1 polymer ?
#
loop_
_entity_poly.entity_id
_entity_poly.type
_entity_poly.pdbx_seq_one_letter_code
_entity_poly.pdbx_strand_id
1 'polypeptide(L)' 'MTFKKVITTTEEVNGKTITTRKIIEDGQETKEVEEDGKLKSVIINGRDYLNS' A
#
# COMPACT_ATOMS: atom_id res chain seq x y z
N MET A 1 0.00 -12.68 20.75
CA MET A 1 -0.98 -12.05 19.84
C MET A 1 -0.19 -11.15 18.92
N THR A 2 -0.17 -11.44 17.63
CA THR A 2 0.39 -10.53 16.63
C THR A 2 -0.64 -9.45 16.34
N PHE A 3 -0.26 -8.18 16.50
CA PHE A 3 -1.13 -7.06 16.17
C PHE A 3 -0.96 -6.76 14.68
N LYS A 4 -2.03 -6.97 13.90
CA LYS A 4 -2.11 -6.61 12.49
C LYS A 4 -3.14 -5.51 12.32
N LYS A 5 -2.72 -4.36 11.80
CA LYS A 5 -3.61 -3.27 11.38
C LYS A 5 -3.57 -3.15 9.87
N VAL A 6 -4.74 -3.19 9.23
CA VAL A 6 -4.88 -2.96 7.80
C VAL A 6 -5.76 -1.74 7.60
N ILE A 7 -5.28 -0.80 6.79
CA ILE A 7 -6.00 0.40 6.38
C ILE A 7 -6.01 0.38 4.86
N THR A 8 -7.18 0.51 4.26
CA THR A 8 -7.34 0.63 2.81
C THR A 8 -8.02 1.94 2.52
N THR A 9 -7.46 2.72 1.59
CA THR A 9 -8.08 3.94 1.07
C THR A 9 -8.21 3.82 -0.43
N THR A 10 -9.34 4.24 -0.95
CA THR A 10 -9.59 4.32 -2.40
C THR A 10 -9.97 5.75 -2.71
N GLU A 11 -9.34 6.31 -3.73
CA GLU A 11 -9.57 7.66 -4.20
C GLU A 11 -9.55 7.69 -5.74
N GLU A 12 -10.34 8.57 -6.34
CA GLU A 12 -10.31 8.78 -7.78
C GLU A 12 -9.49 10.04 -8.08
N VAL A 13 -8.41 9.89 -8.84
CA VAL A 13 -7.49 10.97 -9.20
C VAL A 13 -7.36 11.02 -10.72
N ASN A 14 -7.81 12.12 -11.32
CA ASN A 14 -7.80 12.31 -12.79
C ASN A 14 -8.48 11.17 -13.57
N GLY A 15 -9.60 10.64 -13.07
CA GLY A 15 -10.34 9.54 -13.67
C GLY A 15 -9.69 8.16 -13.52
N LYS A 16 -8.59 8.06 -12.76
CA LYS A 16 -7.98 6.80 -12.37
C LYS A 16 -8.36 6.43 -10.95
N THR A 17 -8.63 5.16 -10.72
CA THR A 17 -8.89 4.65 -9.36
C THR A 17 -7.55 4.32 -8.70
N ILE A 18 -7.21 5.03 -7.65
CA ILE A 18 -6.04 4.78 -6.82
C ILE A 18 -6.48 4.06 -5.55
N THR A 19 -5.92 2.89 -5.29
CA THR A 19 -6.13 2.16 -4.03
C THR A 19 -4.81 2.07 -3.29
N THR A 20 -4.77 2.58 -2.06
CA THR A 20 -3.62 2.46 -1.17
C THR A 20 -3.97 1.52 -0.03
N ARG A 21 -3.20 0.45 0.15
CA ARG A 21 -3.30 -0.45 1.29
C ARG A 21 -2.09 -0.26 2.19
N LYS A 22 -2.32 0.08 3.46
CA LYS A 22 -1.31 0.17 4.51
C LYS A 22 -1.51 -0.96 5.51
N ILE A 23 -0.50 -1.79 5.66
CA ILE A 23 -0.46 -2.95 6.56
C ILE A 23 0.63 -2.69 7.59
N ILE A 24 0.27 -2.77 8.87
CA ILE A 24 1.20 -2.71 9.99
C ILE A 24 1.11 -4.03 10.74
N GLU A 25 2.18 -4.81 10.73
CA GLU A 25 2.24 -6.13 11.38
C GLU A 25 3.60 -6.28 12.05
N ASP A 26 3.62 -6.66 13.32
CA ASP A 26 4.86 -6.88 14.10
C ASP A 26 5.90 -5.72 14.02
N GLY A 27 5.41 -4.48 13.91
CA GLY A 27 6.23 -3.27 13.80
C GLY A 27 6.75 -2.96 12.39
N GLN A 28 6.45 -3.81 11.41
CA GLN A 28 6.75 -3.59 10.00
C GLN A 28 5.57 -2.89 9.32
N GLU A 29 5.86 -1.82 8.59
CA GLU A 29 4.89 -1.11 7.76
C GLU A 29 5.09 -1.48 6.29
N THR A 30 4.03 -1.97 5.66
CA THR A 30 3.94 -2.18 4.21
C THR A 30 2.87 -1.26 3.65
N LYS A 31 3.21 -0.53 2.60
CA LYS A 31 2.27 0.28 1.82
C LYS A 31 2.26 -0.22 0.37
N GLU A 32 1.10 -0.62 -0.11
CA GLU A 32 0.84 -1.01 -1.49
C GLU A 32 0.02 0.10 -2.16
N VAL A 33 0.39 0.48 -3.37
CA VAL A 33 -0.36 1.44 -4.19
C VAL A 33 -0.73 0.79 -5.51
N GLU A 34 -2.02 0.75 -5.80
CA GLU A 34 -2.62 0.24 -7.02
C GLU A 34 -3.26 1.38 -7.81
N GLU A 35 -3.03 1.41 -9.12
CA GLU A 35 -3.69 2.32 -10.07
C GLU A 35 -4.49 1.48 -11.06
N ASP A 36 -5.80 1.70 -11.15
CA ASP A 36 -6.74 0.96 -12.00
C ASP A 36 -6.61 -0.56 -11.85
N GLY A 37 -6.45 -1.02 -10.60
CA GLY A 37 -6.29 -2.43 -10.26
C GLY A 37 -4.92 -3.03 -10.59
N LYS A 38 -3.93 -2.21 -10.99
CA LYS A 38 -2.55 -2.64 -11.21
C LYS A 38 -1.65 -2.14 -10.11
N LEU A 39 -0.90 -3.04 -9.48
CA LEU A 39 0.11 -2.70 -8.48
C LEU A 39 1.23 -1.84 -9.11
N LYS A 40 1.47 -0.66 -8.54
CA LYS A 40 2.45 0.33 -9.00
C LYS A 40 3.59 0.58 -8.03
N SER A 41 3.39 0.33 -6.75
CA SER A 41 4.42 0.51 -5.73
C SER A 41 4.16 -0.39 -4.54
N VAL A 42 5.26 -0.92 -3.99
CA VAL A 42 5.28 -1.64 -2.72
C VAL A 42 6.41 -1.02 -1.89
N ILE A 43 6.04 -0.37 -0.80
CA ILE A 43 6.97 0.29 0.10
C ILE A 43 6.96 -0.47 1.42
N ILE A 44 8.10 -1.04 1.81
CA ILE A 44 8.23 -1.76 3.09
C ILE A 44 9.25 -1.02 3.95
N ASN A 45 8.82 -0.57 5.13
CA ASN A 45 9.63 0.21 6.07
C ASN A 45 10.35 1.39 5.37
N GLY A 46 9.63 2.08 4.47
CA GLY A 46 10.13 3.24 3.73
C GLY A 46 11.01 2.95 2.51
N ARG A 47 11.27 1.68 2.17
CA ARG A 47 12.01 1.29 0.95
C ARG A 47 11.05 0.82 -0.13
N ASP A 48 11.20 1.32 -1.37
CA ASP A 48 10.48 0.78 -2.54
C ASP A 48 11.08 -0.57 -2.93
N TYR A 49 10.25 -1.59 -3.12
CA TYR A 49 10.65 -2.95 -3.50
C TYR A 49 10.28 -3.32 -4.94
N LEU A 50 9.40 -2.55 -5.58
CA LEU A 50 8.99 -2.84 -6.95
C LEU A 50 9.96 -2.22 -7.97
N ASN A 51 10.59 -1.10 -7.61
CA ASN A 51 11.50 -0.36 -8.47
C ASN A 51 12.98 -0.35 -7.96
N SER A 52 13.33 -1.26 -7.05
CA SER A 52 14.70 -1.38 -6.48
C SER A 52 15.65 -2.20 -7.33
#